data_AF-A0A3D1EUZ5-F1
#
_entry.id   AF-A0A3D1EUZ5-F1
#
_cell.length_a   1.000
_cell.length_b   1.000
_cell.length_c   1.000
_cell.angle_alpha   90.00
_cell.angle_beta   90.00
_cell.angle_gamma   90.00
#
_symmetry.space_group_name_H-M   'P 1'
#
loop_
_entity.id
_entity.type
_entity.pdbx_description
1 polymer ?
#
loop_
_entity_poly.entity_id
_entity_poly.type
_entity_poly.pdbx_seq_one_letter_code
_entity_poly.pdbx_strand_id
1 'polypeptide(L)'
;FTYRDGQMVDNSLSAYEWQLYRYSNPMPYVVHETYSPQALKDESKAGHQLYAAAPTLNDLHWYFSPRGNAHFWESPVPMQLSSGPMVKSFGKKPFLEIESDAPIIDVSMNENFNLYRRWKPNSKTFKVDHVKLPEVHVNWTYVNATDAKGNNVITAGKHFGKQAHHTWRCGDRQNWWSFPNLYTGTTITQFQLELPTYWTKEGSGGYNGFPNVDGPMRGENMVSILDFAYASPQVYIQDSYLDQRYYNSIYKETVFDAKPSQMTNRSRVFEAKVRYQQFPPNNCRGNLASAFPMQKQVTIKLRRPVQVIGDVFPAITNLDIHHARVKGDMNYAYADPKTGKEVTGKLTKGYVDLPKGGSIGGLIVLSDGLRVDHKGKVGFAAPDYTNGSLPIGHTWEANFVTVPPSMVQQWRKLLGFTGEKPYEVSISQGTLDQSNMVHQAVAQNFGISGQIVKTLPESEIDGIIIGSLVTESTTTKYKAVPLTEYRVPVDVQGVNYNWPAAVVQQGKLLMPVDVFEGKARTRLDVMTDGSFYIGNTLMSDAPNLRIAVVKWDDKQLVCEVNNPTDKDIDAKIWSAAQLQDRSKVQDKVSVGAGQSKIITIK
;
A
#
# COMPACT_ATOMS: atom_id res chain seq x y z
N PHE A 1 21.46 12.73 12.04
CA PHE A 1 22.60 13.31 11.31
C PHE A 1 23.88 13.00 12.08
N THR A 2 24.93 12.59 11.37
CA THR A 2 26.28 12.35 11.90
C THR A 2 27.24 13.34 11.23
N TYR A 3 28.02 14.04 12.05
CA TYR A 3 29.07 14.95 11.58
C TYR A 3 30.45 14.45 12.04
N ARG A 4 31.47 14.67 11.21
CA ARG A 4 32.88 14.43 11.53
C ARG A 4 33.71 15.58 10.94
N ASP A 5 34.59 16.14 11.75
CA ASP A 5 35.47 17.27 11.36
C ASP A 5 34.73 18.47 10.76
N GLY A 6 33.56 18.79 11.31
CA GLY A 6 32.72 19.89 10.83
C GLY A 6 31.97 19.62 9.52
N GLN A 7 32.05 18.40 8.99
CA GLN A 7 31.33 17.99 7.77
C GLN A 7 30.24 16.96 8.10
N MET A 8 29.09 17.09 7.44
CA MET A 8 27.99 16.13 7.53
C MET A 8 28.40 14.86 6.78
N VAL A 9 28.59 13.74 7.49
CA VAL A 9 28.99 12.45 6.91
C VAL A 9 27.84 11.46 6.76
N ASP A 10 26.73 11.69 7.47
CA ASP A 10 25.47 10.97 7.29
C ASP A 10 24.31 11.91 7.63
N ASN A 11 23.40 12.14 6.69
CA ASN A 11 22.25 13.00 6.93
C ASN A 11 21.09 12.27 7.64
N SER A 12 21.21 10.96 7.86
CA SER A 12 20.18 10.10 8.46
C SER A 12 18.80 10.24 7.80
N LEU A 13 18.75 10.79 6.57
CA LEU A 13 17.51 11.11 5.87
C LEU A 13 16.74 9.83 5.60
N SER A 14 17.41 8.78 5.11
CA SER A 14 16.77 7.48 4.86
C SER A 14 16.22 6.83 6.14
N ALA A 15 16.85 7.06 7.30
CA ALA A 15 16.35 6.56 8.57
C ALA A 15 15.11 7.34 9.05
N TYR A 16 15.11 8.66 8.84
CA TYR A 16 13.96 9.53 9.11
C TYR A 16 12.79 9.25 8.16
N GLU A 17 13.05 9.11 6.87
CA GLU A 17 12.09 8.69 5.85
C GLU A 17 11.48 7.34 6.19
N TRP A 18 12.30 6.38 6.65
CA TRP A 18 11.83 5.10 7.16
C TRP A 18 10.92 5.23 8.39
N GLN A 19 11.22 6.14 9.34
CA GLN A 19 10.35 6.40 10.49
C GLN A 19 9.02 7.03 10.07
N LEU A 20 9.05 8.01 9.16
CA LEU A 20 7.84 8.61 8.58
C LEU A 20 6.96 7.55 7.89
N TYR A 21 7.60 6.60 7.20
CA TYR A 21 6.92 5.54 6.47
C TYR A 21 6.12 4.58 7.36
N ARG A 22 6.62 4.32 8.57
CA ARG A 22 6.09 3.23 9.42
C ARG A 22 4.85 3.58 10.23
N TYR A 23 4.31 4.80 10.12
CA TYR A 23 2.94 5.13 10.54
C TYR A 23 2.67 4.97 12.07
N SER A 24 3.66 4.45 12.80
CA SER A 24 3.87 4.53 14.23
C SER A 24 4.99 5.55 14.41
N ASN A 25 4.69 6.71 14.97
CA ASN A 25 5.68 7.78 15.09
C ASN A 25 6.15 7.94 16.55
N PRO A 26 6.86 6.97 17.16
CA PRO A 26 7.72 7.31 18.28
C PRO A 26 9.01 7.90 17.70
N MET A 27 9.12 9.23 17.69
CA MET A 27 10.43 9.84 17.49
C MET A 27 11.26 9.52 18.75
N PRO A 28 12.47 8.95 18.62
CA PRO A 28 13.37 8.86 19.75
C PRO A 28 13.85 10.28 20.08
N TYR A 29 13.45 10.81 21.24
CA TYR A 29 13.96 12.08 21.75
C TYR A 29 15.12 11.81 22.70
N VAL A 30 16.22 12.55 22.51
CA VAL A 30 17.12 12.88 23.60
C VAL A 30 16.76 14.31 24.00
N VAL A 31 16.22 14.50 25.20
CA VAL A 31 15.90 15.83 25.71
C VAL A 31 17.16 16.38 26.38
N HIS A 32 17.70 17.46 25.82
CA HIS A 32 18.61 18.34 26.55
C HIS A 32 17.82 19.58 26.96
N GLU A 33 17.79 19.88 28.25
CA GLU A 33 17.13 21.09 28.75
C GLU A 33 18.01 22.32 28.42
N THR A 34 17.50 23.22 27.57
CA THR A 34 18.17 24.48 27.21
C THR A 34 17.59 25.62 28.04
N TYR A 35 18.40 26.27 28.89
CA TYR A 35 17.92 27.24 29.89
C TYR A 35 18.06 28.71 29.48
N SER A 36 18.50 29.03 28.27
CA SER A 36 18.60 30.43 27.82
C SER A 36 18.47 30.60 26.29
N PRO A 37 17.97 31.76 25.81
CA PRO A 37 17.94 32.08 24.38
C PRO A 37 19.32 32.09 23.71
N GLN A 38 20.38 32.38 24.48
CA GLN A 38 21.74 32.38 23.99
C GLN A 38 22.25 30.95 23.73
N ALA A 39 21.94 30.00 24.62
CA ALA A 39 22.28 28.59 24.43
C ALA A 39 21.61 28.00 23.18
N LEU A 40 20.35 28.33 22.92
CA LEU A 40 19.65 27.97 21.66
C LEU A 40 20.39 28.44 20.40
N LYS A 41 20.97 29.64 20.46
CA LYS A 41 21.71 30.27 19.36
C LYS A 41 23.11 29.70 19.18
N ASP A 42 23.67 29.11 20.23
CA ASP A 42 24.98 28.45 20.19
C ASP A 42 24.84 26.98 19.79
N GLU A 43 23.80 26.29 20.25
CA GLU A 43 23.42 24.93 19.87
C GLU A 43 23.05 24.82 18.38
N SER A 44 22.38 25.85 17.81
CA SER A 44 22.03 25.88 16.38
C SER A 44 23.23 25.93 15.45
N LYS A 45 24.42 26.30 15.94
CA LYS A 45 25.66 26.34 15.17
C LYS A 45 26.28 24.96 14.98
N ALA A 46 25.85 23.95 15.75
CA ALA A 46 26.49 22.63 15.81
C ALA A 46 25.63 21.49 15.21
N GLY A 47 24.35 21.72 14.88
CA GLY A 47 23.48 20.69 14.31
C GLY A 47 22.03 21.12 14.07
N HIS A 48 21.20 20.19 13.60
CA HIS A 48 19.77 20.38 13.39
C HIS A 48 19.00 20.45 14.71
N GLN A 49 18.07 21.39 14.81
CA GLN A 49 17.15 21.52 15.93
C GLN A 49 15.78 20.95 15.59
N LEU A 50 15.17 20.26 16.55
CA LEU A 50 13.79 19.79 16.45
C LEU A 50 12.85 20.86 16.99
N TYR A 51 11.95 21.33 16.14
CA TYR A 51 10.93 22.30 16.51
C TYR A 51 9.56 21.62 16.53
N ALA A 52 8.77 21.88 17.57
CA ALA A 52 7.37 21.48 17.68
C ALA A 52 6.50 22.71 17.99
N ALA A 53 5.40 22.88 17.26
CA ALA A 53 4.53 24.06 17.40
C ALA A 53 3.10 23.68 17.79
N ALA A 54 2.69 23.97 19.02
CA ALA A 54 1.31 23.75 19.50
C ALA A 54 0.64 25.05 19.98
N PRO A 55 -0.70 25.08 20.11
CA PRO A 55 -1.44 26.25 20.59
C PRO A 55 -0.99 26.71 21.99
N THR A 56 -0.63 25.76 22.86
CA THR A 56 -0.12 26.05 24.21
C THR A 56 1.04 25.12 24.60
N LEU A 57 1.85 25.54 25.60
CA LEU A 57 2.87 24.69 26.21
C LEU A 57 2.26 23.44 26.89
N ASN A 58 1.04 23.55 27.42
CA ASN A 58 0.34 22.41 28.01
C ASN A 58 -0.03 21.36 26.95
N ASP A 59 -0.32 21.76 25.70
CA ASP A 59 -0.59 20.82 24.60
C ASP A 59 0.69 20.08 24.19
N LEU A 60 1.83 20.78 24.13
CA LEU A 60 3.15 20.15 23.89
C LEU A 60 3.50 19.18 25.03
N HIS A 61 3.32 19.60 26.28
CA HIS A 61 3.56 18.76 27.44
C HIS A 61 2.61 17.55 27.48
N TRP A 62 1.32 17.73 27.18
CA TRP A 62 0.38 16.62 27.04
C TRP A 62 0.84 15.62 25.98
N TYR A 63 1.32 16.10 24.83
CA TYR A 63 1.79 15.27 23.72
C TYR A 63 3.11 14.54 24.01
N PHE A 64 4.04 15.14 24.76
CA PHE A 64 5.37 14.57 25.05
C PHE A 64 5.52 13.91 26.44
N SER A 65 4.53 14.06 27.34
CA SER A 65 4.54 13.47 28.69
C SER A 65 4.03 12.02 28.70
N PRO A 66 4.27 11.24 29.78
CA PRO A 66 3.78 9.85 29.90
C PRO A 66 2.26 9.64 29.80
N ARG A 67 1.45 10.72 29.77
CA ARG A 67 -0.01 10.65 29.56
C ARG A 67 -0.41 10.79 28.09
N GLY A 68 0.46 11.37 27.26
CA GLY A 68 0.33 11.35 25.82
C GLY A 68 0.68 9.96 25.33
N ASN A 69 -0.29 9.06 25.32
CA ASN A 69 -0.19 7.92 24.42
C ASN A 69 0.14 8.50 23.04
N ALA A 70 1.14 7.96 22.34
CA ALA A 70 1.38 8.33 20.94
C ALA A 70 0.11 7.98 20.16
N HIS A 71 -0.83 8.93 20.08
CA HIS A 71 -2.15 8.73 19.52
C HIS A 71 -1.96 8.66 18.01
N PHE A 72 -2.04 7.45 17.47
CA PHE A 72 -1.82 7.09 16.06
C PHE A 72 -2.81 7.72 15.06
N TRP A 73 -3.75 8.52 15.57
CA TRP A 73 -4.90 9.05 14.84
C TRP A 73 -4.73 10.49 14.37
N GLU A 74 -3.80 11.22 14.98
CA GLU A 74 -3.64 12.64 14.76
C GLU A 74 -2.40 12.86 13.90
N SER A 75 -2.53 13.69 12.85
CA SER A 75 -1.34 14.24 12.22
C SER A 75 -0.55 14.94 13.34
N PRO A 76 0.73 14.60 13.56
CA PRO A 76 1.48 15.17 14.66
C PRO A 76 1.41 16.70 14.58
N VAL A 77 1.47 17.32 15.76
CA VAL A 77 1.86 18.73 15.92
C VAL A 77 2.95 19.04 14.89
N PRO A 78 2.93 20.16 14.14
CA PRO A 78 3.92 20.42 13.10
C PRO A 78 5.35 20.34 13.68
N MET A 79 5.99 19.19 13.44
CA MET A 79 7.36 18.90 13.82
C MET A 79 8.26 19.09 12.60
N GLN A 80 9.43 19.67 12.80
CA GLN A 80 10.43 19.83 11.74
C GLN A 80 11.84 19.80 12.32
N LEU A 81 12.79 19.29 11.52
CA LEU A 81 14.22 19.39 11.80
C LEU A 81 14.79 20.51 10.93
N SER A 82 15.44 21.50 11.54
CA SER A 82 16.00 22.64 10.78
C SER A 82 17.35 23.09 11.33
N SER A 83 18.21 23.59 10.44
CA SER A 83 19.45 24.31 10.75
C SER A 83 19.43 25.79 10.28
N GLY A 84 18.27 26.31 9.85
CA GLY A 84 18.13 27.69 9.38
C GLY A 84 16.72 28.01 8.86
N PRO A 85 16.31 27.51 7.69
CA PRO A 85 14.97 27.74 7.16
C PRO A 85 13.87 27.20 8.06
N MET A 86 12.73 27.85 8.12
CA MET A 86 11.62 27.48 9.01
C MET A 86 10.33 27.38 8.22
N VAL A 87 9.68 26.21 8.25
CA VAL A 87 8.34 26.05 7.69
C VAL A 87 7.32 26.59 8.69
N LYS A 88 6.59 27.64 8.28
CA LYS A 88 5.57 28.33 9.08
C LYS A 88 4.17 27.77 8.86
N SER A 89 3.88 27.36 7.62
CA SER A 89 2.62 26.73 7.25
C SER A 89 2.86 25.55 6.32
N PHE A 90 2.12 24.46 6.55
CA PHE A 90 2.05 23.32 5.64
C PHE A 90 0.65 22.70 5.73
N GLY A 91 -0.11 22.76 4.65
CA GLY A 91 -1.46 22.20 4.55
C GLY A 91 -2.60 23.07 5.10
N LYS A 92 -2.32 24.30 5.54
CA LYS A 92 -3.32 25.33 5.87
C LYS A 92 -3.26 26.45 4.82
N LYS A 93 -3.93 27.59 4.97
CA LYS A 93 -3.70 28.74 4.07
C LYS A 93 -2.70 29.71 4.72
N PRO A 94 -1.61 30.14 4.05
CA PRO A 94 -1.12 29.63 2.75
C PRO A 94 -0.73 28.15 2.82
N PHE A 95 -0.87 27.42 1.70
CA PHE A 95 -0.58 25.97 1.65
C PHE A 95 0.81 25.65 2.17
N LEU A 96 1.82 26.38 1.70
CA LEU A 96 3.20 26.25 2.14
C LEU A 96 3.79 27.64 2.35
N GLU A 97 4.43 27.84 3.50
CA GLU A 97 5.18 29.05 3.82
C GLU A 97 6.48 28.70 4.52
N ILE A 98 7.58 29.24 4.01
CA ILE A 98 8.94 29.02 4.51
C ILE A 98 9.65 30.36 4.60
N GLU A 99 10.36 30.56 5.71
CA GLU A 99 11.21 31.74 5.95
C GLU A 99 12.63 31.32 6.27
N SER A 100 13.63 32.08 5.83
CA SER A 100 15.04 31.91 6.25
C SER A 100 15.76 33.26 6.32
N ASP A 101 16.81 33.33 7.12
CA ASP A 101 17.70 34.50 7.19
C ASP A 101 18.49 34.72 5.89
N ALA A 102 18.72 33.64 5.14
CA ALA A 102 19.34 33.64 3.82
C ALA A 102 18.32 33.31 2.72
N PRO A 103 18.56 33.69 1.44
CA PRO A 103 17.66 33.33 0.35
C PRO A 103 17.46 31.81 0.26
N ILE A 104 16.20 31.37 0.22
CA ILE A 104 15.80 29.99 -0.03
C ILE A 104 16.00 29.71 -1.52
N ILE A 105 16.89 28.79 -1.84
CA ILE A 105 17.29 28.48 -3.23
C ILE A 105 16.57 27.25 -3.78
N ASP A 106 16.12 26.36 -2.90
CA ASP A 106 15.47 25.12 -3.27
C ASP A 106 14.37 24.77 -2.26
N VAL A 107 13.21 24.38 -2.76
CA VAL A 107 12.12 23.81 -1.99
C VAL A 107 11.60 22.58 -2.72
N SER A 108 11.60 21.43 -2.08
CA SER A 108 11.07 20.19 -2.64
C SER A 108 9.93 19.67 -1.77
N MET A 109 8.79 19.37 -2.38
CA MET A 109 7.76 18.56 -1.76
C MET A 109 7.86 17.14 -2.30
N ASN A 110 7.92 16.19 -1.40
CA ASN A 110 7.96 14.77 -1.74
C ASN A 110 6.63 14.13 -1.39
N GLU A 111 6.16 13.23 -2.26
CA GLU A 111 4.98 12.40 -2.08
C GLU A 111 5.44 10.94 -2.06
N ASN A 112 5.21 10.22 -0.96
CA ASN A 112 5.67 8.84 -0.79
C ASN A 112 7.17 8.68 -1.16
N PHE A 113 8.02 9.63 -0.71
CA PHE A 113 9.47 9.74 -0.97
C PHE A 113 9.90 10.04 -2.41
N ASN A 114 8.95 10.29 -3.31
CA ASN A 114 9.26 10.72 -4.67
C ASN A 114 9.09 12.23 -4.78
N LEU A 115 9.99 12.89 -5.51
CA LEU A 115 9.88 14.31 -5.79
C LEU A 115 8.55 14.60 -6.50
N TYR A 116 7.69 15.38 -5.84
CA TYR A 116 6.35 15.71 -6.33
C TYR A 116 6.27 17.14 -6.89
N ARG A 117 6.89 18.09 -6.20
CA ARG A 117 7.06 19.47 -6.64
C ARG A 117 8.45 19.96 -6.27
N ARG A 118 9.01 20.81 -7.11
CA ARG A 118 10.22 21.58 -6.81
C ARG A 118 10.00 23.04 -7.14
N TRP A 119 10.49 23.92 -6.28
CA TRP A 119 10.51 25.36 -6.47
C TRP A 119 11.91 25.92 -6.26
N LYS A 120 12.23 26.99 -6.99
CA LYS A 120 13.48 27.76 -6.84
C LYS A 120 13.18 29.23 -6.54
N PRO A 121 12.86 29.57 -5.28
CA PRO A 121 12.31 30.89 -4.95
C PRO A 121 13.33 32.02 -5.07
N ASN A 122 14.60 31.74 -4.74
CA ASN A 122 15.68 32.72 -4.61
C ASN A 122 15.30 33.95 -3.76
N SER A 123 14.61 33.69 -2.65
CA SER A 123 14.03 34.71 -1.77
C SER A 123 14.10 34.24 -0.32
N LYS A 124 14.22 35.17 0.63
CA LYS A 124 14.18 34.84 2.08
C LYS A 124 12.84 34.29 2.54
N THR A 125 11.78 34.55 1.78
CA THR A 125 10.44 34.03 2.03
C THR A 125 9.93 33.32 0.79
N PHE A 126 9.33 32.15 1.00
CA PHE A 126 8.65 31.38 -0.02
C PHE A 126 7.22 31.08 0.43
N LYS A 127 6.23 31.42 -0.40
CA LYS A 127 4.81 31.23 -0.10
C LYS A 127 4.08 30.69 -1.32
N VAL A 128 3.27 29.66 -1.10
CA VAL A 128 2.36 29.08 -2.10
C VAL A 128 1.00 28.93 -1.45
N ASP A 129 -0.02 29.59 -2.02
CA ASP A 129 -1.36 29.60 -1.45
C ASP A 129 -2.14 28.32 -1.76
N HIS A 130 -1.87 27.70 -2.91
CA HIS A 130 -2.60 26.54 -3.41
C HIS A 130 -1.65 25.51 -4.01
N VAL A 131 -1.66 24.30 -3.49
CA VAL A 131 -1.07 23.10 -4.11
C VAL A 131 -2.18 22.09 -4.28
N LYS A 132 -2.46 21.68 -5.52
CA LYS A 132 -3.45 20.63 -5.77
C LYS A 132 -2.76 19.27 -5.69
N LEU A 133 -2.93 18.61 -4.55
CA LEU A 133 -2.54 17.21 -4.38
C LEU A 133 -3.57 16.27 -5.01
N PRO A 134 -3.18 15.05 -5.44
CA PRO A 134 -4.11 14.06 -5.94
C PRO A 134 -5.22 13.77 -4.92
N GLU A 135 -6.49 13.87 -5.35
CA GLU A 135 -7.64 13.65 -4.45
C GLU A 135 -7.87 12.17 -4.10
N VAL A 136 -7.23 11.28 -4.86
CA VAL A 136 -7.61 9.87 -4.96
C VAL A 136 -6.96 8.99 -3.89
N HIS A 137 -5.93 9.46 -3.19
CA HIS A 137 -5.22 8.64 -2.20
C HIS A 137 -4.91 9.41 -0.92
N VAL A 138 -4.51 8.68 0.12
CA VAL A 138 -3.90 9.28 1.31
C VAL A 138 -2.44 9.57 0.99
N ASN A 139 -2.16 10.80 0.56
CA ASN A 139 -0.83 11.24 0.15
C ASN A 139 0.00 11.50 1.41
N TRP A 140 1.10 10.77 1.60
CA TRP A 140 2.12 11.15 2.55
C TRP A 140 3.05 12.16 1.91
N THR A 141 3.04 13.37 2.42
CA THR A 141 3.87 14.44 1.89
C THR A 141 4.73 15.07 2.96
N TYR A 142 5.98 15.36 2.63
CA TYR A 142 6.89 16.15 3.46
C TYR A 142 7.58 17.19 2.59
N VAL A 143 8.04 18.25 3.22
CA VAL A 143 8.73 19.35 2.55
C VAL A 143 10.17 19.40 3.05
N ASN A 144 11.09 19.53 2.10
CA ASN A 144 12.47 19.94 2.36
C ASN A 144 12.71 21.31 1.75
N ALA A 145 13.56 22.12 2.37
CA ALA A 145 14.07 23.34 1.75
C ALA A 145 15.52 23.59 2.12
N THR A 146 16.25 24.25 1.22
CA THR A 146 17.66 24.62 1.39
C THR A 146 17.84 26.11 1.09
N ASP A 147 18.61 26.81 1.94
CA ASP A 147 18.99 28.20 1.70
C ASP A 147 20.38 28.35 1.07
N ALA A 148 20.73 29.57 0.67
CA ALA A 148 21.98 29.91 0.02
C ALA A 148 23.23 29.71 0.89
N LYS A 149 23.07 29.49 2.20
CA LYS A 149 24.18 29.15 3.12
C LYS A 149 24.34 27.63 3.28
N GLY A 150 23.50 26.83 2.62
CA GLY A 150 23.49 25.38 2.75
C GLY A 150 22.73 24.86 3.97
N ASN A 151 22.05 25.74 4.73
CA ASN A 151 21.17 25.29 5.80
C ASN A 151 19.91 24.67 5.22
N ASN A 152 19.32 23.73 5.95
CA ASN A 152 18.15 23.02 5.46
C ASN A 152 17.08 22.81 6.53
N VAL A 153 15.88 22.47 6.06
CA VAL A 153 14.75 22.06 6.88
C VAL A 153 14.06 20.85 6.26
N ILE A 154 13.55 19.96 7.09
CA ILE A 154 12.67 18.85 6.72
C ILE A 154 11.48 18.79 7.68
N THR A 155 10.27 18.74 7.15
CA THR A 155 9.05 18.61 7.97
C THR A 155 8.76 17.15 8.33
N ALA A 156 7.91 16.94 9.33
CA ALA A 156 7.18 15.68 9.46
C ALA A 156 6.29 15.45 8.24
N GLY A 157 6.05 14.17 7.95
CA GLY A 157 5.06 13.77 6.95
C GLY A 157 3.66 14.21 7.37
N LYS A 158 2.93 14.81 6.45
CA LYS A 158 1.51 15.12 6.57
C LYS A 158 0.70 14.33 5.56
N HIS A 159 -0.50 13.97 5.99
CA HIS A 159 -1.46 13.26 5.17
C HIS A 159 -2.40 14.25 4.51
N PHE A 160 -2.63 14.04 3.21
CA PHE A 160 -3.63 14.78 2.45
C PHE A 160 -4.51 13.83 1.66
N GLY A 161 -5.76 14.22 1.41
CA GLY A 161 -6.72 13.42 0.65
C GLY A 161 -7.82 12.83 1.52
N LYS A 162 -8.76 12.12 0.89
CA LYS A 162 -9.88 11.49 1.60
C LYS A 162 -9.36 10.29 2.40
N GLN A 163 -9.45 10.38 3.72
CA GLN A 163 -9.10 9.27 4.60
C GLN A 163 -10.00 8.08 4.29
N ALA A 164 -9.40 6.96 3.92
CA ALA A 164 -10.12 5.74 3.60
C ALA A 164 -10.45 4.97 4.88
N HIS A 165 -11.67 4.44 5.00
CA HIS A 165 -12.18 3.78 6.21
C HIS A 165 -11.27 2.62 6.69
N HIS A 166 -10.57 1.96 5.77
CA HIS A 166 -9.67 0.89 6.17
C HIS A 166 -8.43 1.40 6.87
N THR A 167 -7.95 2.65 6.74
CA THR A 167 -6.72 3.10 7.41
C THR A 167 -6.84 3.35 8.93
N TRP A 168 -7.97 2.99 9.54
CA TRP A 168 -8.29 3.27 10.95
C TRP A 168 -7.60 2.31 11.93
N ARG A 169 -6.78 2.81 12.85
CA ARG A 169 -5.90 2.02 13.74
C ARG A 169 -6.33 2.05 15.21
N CYS A 170 -6.82 0.97 15.82
CA CYS A 170 -7.14 1.04 17.25
C CYS A 170 -5.94 1.47 18.11
N GLY A 171 -6.19 2.39 19.05
CA GLY A 171 -5.17 2.97 19.92
C GLY A 171 -4.58 1.99 20.94
N ASP A 172 -5.24 0.84 21.16
CA ASP A 172 -4.79 -0.23 22.04
C ASP A 172 -3.65 -1.08 21.45
N ARG A 173 -3.30 -0.88 20.16
CA ARG A 173 -2.37 -1.76 19.44
C ARG A 173 -2.77 -3.24 19.54
N GLN A 174 -4.05 -3.55 19.73
CA GLN A 174 -4.62 -4.91 19.71
C GLN A 174 -5.56 -5.08 18.52
N ASN A 175 -6.33 -4.05 18.18
CA ASN A 175 -7.37 -4.10 17.16
C ASN A 175 -7.01 -3.26 15.93
N TRP A 176 -6.00 -3.67 15.19
CA TRP A 176 -5.72 -3.06 13.89
C TRP A 176 -6.76 -3.53 12.87
N TRP A 177 -7.58 -2.59 12.37
CA TRP A 177 -8.54 -2.81 11.29
C TRP A 177 -9.62 -3.87 11.61
N SER A 178 -10.57 -4.05 10.69
CA SER A 178 -11.53 -5.16 10.64
C SER A 178 -10.88 -6.54 10.39
N PHE A 179 -9.58 -6.67 10.67
CA PHE A 179 -8.74 -7.85 10.45
C PHE A 179 -7.94 -8.09 11.73
N PRO A 180 -8.38 -8.97 12.66
CA PRO A 180 -7.64 -9.18 13.90
C PRO A 180 -6.24 -9.70 13.58
N ASN A 181 -5.21 -8.94 13.95
CA ASN A 181 -3.81 -9.26 13.75
C ASN A 181 -3.11 -9.41 15.10
N LEU A 182 -2.23 -10.41 15.18
CA LEU A 182 -1.31 -10.60 16.30
C LEU A 182 0.01 -9.86 16.00
N TYR A 183 0.53 -9.12 16.99
CA TYR A 183 1.69 -8.22 16.87
C TYR A 183 3.04 -8.94 17.03
N THR A 184 3.00 -10.25 17.27
CA THR A 184 4.16 -11.07 17.63
C THR A 184 4.08 -12.39 16.88
N GLY A 185 5.22 -12.83 16.33
CA GLY A 185 5.32 -14.04 15.52
C GLY A 185 5.36 -13.76 14.02
N THR A 186 5.10 -14.81 13.24
CA THR A 186 5.00 -14.80 11.78
C THR A 186 3.57 -15.03 11.29
N THR A 187 2.59 -14.85 12.19
CA THR A 187 1.17 -15.03 11.93
C THR A 187 0.48 -13.68 11.82
N ILE A 188 -0.23 -13.49 10.73
CA ILE A 188 -1.08 -12.34 10.44
C ILE A 188 -2.40 -12.86 9.84
N THR A 189 -3.38 -11.99 9.60
CA THR A 189 -4.71 -12.42 9.16
C THR A 189 -4.63 -13.27 7.88
N GLN A 190 -5.18 -14.49 7.96
CA GLN A 190 -5.24 -15.47 6.87
C GLN A 190 -3.86 -15.91 6.30
N PHE A 191 -2.77 -15.67 7.04
CA PHE A 191 -1.42 -16.05 6.64
C PHE A 191 -0.58 -16.43 7.86
N GLN A 192 0.15 -17.54 7.77
CA GLN A 192 1.00 -18.04 8.84
C GLN A 192 2.21 -18.70 8.21
N LEU A 193 3.36 -18.03 8.32
CA LEU A 193 4.62 -18.59 7.87
C LEU A 193 5.17 -19.55 8.92
N GLU A 194 5.31 -20.81 8.54
CA GLU A 194 6.05 -21.85 9.26
C GLU A 194 7.26 -22.26 8.43
N LEU A 195 8.44 -21.88 8.93
CA LEU A 195 9.77 -22.20 8.42
C LEU A 195 10.65 -22.65 9.60
N PRO A 196 10.36 -23.80 10.23
CA PRO A 196 11.15 -24.32 11.34
C PRO A 196 12.60 -24.55 10.90
N THR A 197 13.55 -24.02 11.66
CA THR A 197 14.97 -24.06 11.32
C THR A 197 15.78 -24.60 12.49
N TYR A 198 16.81 -25.41 12.23
CA TYR A 198 17.63 -25.98 13.31
C TYR A 198 18.41 -24.87 14.06
N TRP A 199 18.57 -25.02 15.38
CA TRP A 199 19.23 -24.07 16.30
C TRP A 199 18.60 -22.69 16.48
N THR A 200 17.42 -22.43 15.93
CA THR A 200 16.71 -21.16 16.18
C THR A 200 15.21 -21.36 16.11
N LYS A 201 14.47 -20.52 16.84
CA LYS A 201 13.01 -20.53 16.80
C LYS A 201 12.43 -19.46 15.87
N GLU A 202 13.29 -18.74 15.14
CA GLU A 202 12.86 -17.84 14.06
C GLU A 202 12.12 -18.62 12.97
N GLY A 203 10.87 -18.28 12.70
CA GLY A 203 10.03 -18.93 11.69
C GLY A 203 9.12 -20.05 12.22
N SER A 204 9.00 -20.28 13.53
CA SER A 204 8.19 -21.37 14.07
C SER A 204 6.66 -21.23 13.96
N GLY A 205 6.13 -20.16 13.36
CA GLY A 205 4.68 -19.87 13.36
C GLY A 205 4.18 -19.28 14.69
N GLY A 206 3.04 -18.57 14.67
CA GLY A 206 2.44 -17.89 15.84
C GLY A 206 1.52 -18.75 16.73
N TYR A 207 1.15 -18.16 17.87
CA TYR A 207 0.30 -18.60 19.01
C TYR A 207 0.57 -19.97 19.66
N ASN A 208 0.78 -21.05 18.91
CA ASN A 208 0.88 -22.40 19.49
C ASN A 208 2.31 -22.85 19.86
N GLY A 209 3.28 -21.96 19.71
CA GLY A 209 4.67 -22.20 20.08
C GLY A 209 5.27 -20.96 20.70
N PHE A 210 4.78 -20.55 21.88
CA PHE A 210 5.40 -19.51 22.69
C PHE A 210 6.78 -19.99 23.12
N PRO A 211 7.86 -19.59 22.43
CA PRO A 211 9.04 -20.41 22.49
C PRO A 211 9.81 -20.22 23.80
N ASN A 212 9.56 -19.13 24.52
CA ASN A 212 10.24 -18.73 25.75
C ASN A 212 9.41 -17.63 26.45
N VAL A 213 8.30 -17.98 27.10
CA VAL A 213 7.64 -17.06 28.05
C VAL A 213 8.64 -16.65 29.16
N ASP A 214 9.57 -17.55 29.49
CA ASP A 214 10.60 -17.40 30.53
C ASP A 214 12.01 -17.91 30.15
N GLY A 215 12.24 -18.33 28.90
CA GLY A 215 13.49 -19.03 28.54
C GLY A 215 14.63 -18.15 28.00
N PRO A 216 15.85 -18.70 27.88
CA PRO A 216 17.10 -17.94 27.80
C PRO A 216 17.41 -17.31 26.43
N MET A 217 16.68 -17.65 25.37
CA MET A 217 17.01 -17.20 24.00
C MET A 217 16.32 -15.87 23.69
N ARG A 218 16.98 -14.77 24.07
CA ARG A 218 16.59 -13.39 23.74
C ARG A 218 16.72 -13.11 22.25
N GLY A 219 15.77 -12.34 21.72
CA GLY A 219 15.83 -11.82 20.35
C GLY A 219 15.48 -12.81 19.24
N GLU A 220 14.80 -13.92 19.55
CA GLU A 220 14.20 -14.81 18.54
C GLU A 220 12.70 -14.58 18.34
N ASN A 221 12.11 -13.67 19.12
CA ASN A 221 10.69 -13.30 19.00
C ASN A 221 10.49 -12.49 17.72
N MET A 222 9.80 -13.09 16.76
CA MET A 222 9.44 -12.42 15.51
C MET A 222 8.42 -11.31 15.74
N VAL A 223 8.47 -10.28 14.92
CA VAL A 223 7.52 -9.16 14.89
C VAL A 223 7.14 -8.90 13.45
N SER A 224 5.84 -8.79 13.19
CA SER A 224 5.33 -8.36 11.90
C SER A 224 5.43 -6.84 11.82
N ILE A 225 6.11 -6.30 10.80
CA ILE A 225 6.00 -4.86 10.53
C ILE A 225 5.09 -4.63 9.34
N LEU A 226 4.01 -3.92 9.61
CA LEU A 226 2.97 -3.60 8.64
C LEU A 226 3.28 -2.24 8.00
N ASP A 227 2.95 -2.13 6.72
CA ASP A 227 3.18 -0.97 5.88
C ASP A 227 1.96 -0.78 4.97
N PHE A 228 1.42 0.42 4.96
CA PHE A 228 0.24 0.76 4.16
C PHE A 228 0.71 1.51 2.93
N ALA A 229 1.33 0.74 2.05
CA ALA A 229 2.01 1.25 0.88
C ALA A 229 1.08 2.12 0.00
N TYR A 230 -0.21 1.79 -0.06
CA TYR A 230 -1.18 2.56 -0.85
C TYR A 230 -2.62 2.36 -0.38
N ALA A 231 -3.42 3.44 -0.39
CA ALA A 231 -4.86 3.38 -0.16
C ALA A 231 -5.60 4.43 -0.99
N SER A 232 -6.57 3.97 -1.79
CA SER A 232 -7.49 4.80 -2.58
C SER A 232 -8.93 4.29 -2.45
N PRO A 233 -9.94 5.04 -2.93
CA PRO A 233 -11.30 4.51 -3.08
C PRO A 233 -11.40 3.26 -3.95
N GLN A 234 -10.38 2.95 -4.78
CA GLN A 234 -10.41 1.81 -5.71
C GLN A 234 -9.62 0.60 -5.20
N VAL A 235 -8.50 0.80 -4.47
CA VAL A 235 -7.60 -0.28 -4.06
C VAL A 235 -6.89 0.04 -2.75
N TYR A 236 -6.66 -1.02 -1.97
CA TYR A 236 -5.87 -1.00 -0.74
C TYR A 236 -4.70 -1.96 -0.90
N ILE A 237 -3.50 -1.48 -0.60
CA ILE A 237 -2.27 -2.26 -0.60
C ILE A 237 -1.62 -2.14 0.77
N GLN A 238 -1.45 -3.28 1.41
CA GLN A 238 -0.70 -3.40 2.64
C GLN A 238 0.44 -4.39 2.46
N ASP A 239 1.65 -3.98 2.78
CA ASP A 239 2.81 -4.84 2.87
C ASP A 239 3.03 -5.26 4.32
N SER A 240 3.24 -6.55 4.55
CA SER A 240 3.56 -7.12 5.85
C SER A 240 4.91 -7.78 5.77
N TYR A 241 5.89 -7.23 6.47
CA TYR A 241 7.24 -7.76 6.57
C TYR A 241 7.31 -8.68 7.79
N LEU A 242 7.59 -9.95 7.55
CA LEU A 242 7.58 -11.01 8.57
C LEU A 242 8.99 -11.46 8.96
N ASP A 243 10.00 -10.73 8.49
CA ASP A 243 11.42 -11.04 8.67
C ASP A 243 12.06 -10.18 9.76
N GLN A 244 11.30 -9.71 10.73
CA GLN A 244 11.78 -8.83 11.79
C GLN A 244 11.69 -9.58 13.11
N ARG A 245 12.65 -9.33 13.97
CA ARG A 245 12.70 -9.88 15.34
C ARG A 245 13.02 -8.77 16.31
N TYR A 246 12.48 -8.83 17.51
CA TYR A 246 12.83 -7.89 18.56
C TYR A 246 14.32 -8.02 18.93
N TYR A 247 14.98 -6.90 19.17
CA TYR A 247 16.39 -6.86 19.53
C TYR A 247 16.57 -7.20 21.01
N ASN A 248 17.16 -8.36 21.28
CA ASN A 248 17.51 -8.80 22.63
C ASN A 248 16.35 -8.82 23.64
N SER A 249 15.11 -8.97 23.18
CA SER A 249 13.93 -9.00 24.04
C SER A 249 13.37 -10.42 24.22
N ILE A 250 12.80 -10.69 25.40
CA ILE A 250 11.94 -11.86 25.63
C ILE A 250 10.46 -11.51 25.41
N TYR A 251 9.61 -12.53 25.32
CA TYR A 251 8.20 -12.32 24.98
C TYR A 251 7.48 -11.39 25.97
N LYS A 252 7.70 -11.57 27.29
CA LYS A 252 7.10 -10.73 28.36
C LYS A 252 7.42 -9.23 28.27
N GLU A 253 8.52 -8.89 27.63
CA GLU A 253 8.95 -7.49 27.44
C GLU A 253 8.24 -6.83 26.24
N THR A 254 7.72 -7.65 25.32
CA THR A 254 7.16 -7.20 24.03
C THR A 254 5.67 -7.49 23.87
N VAL A 255 5.11 -8.42 24.64
CA VAL A 255 3.71 -8.83 24.60
C VAL A 255 2.88 -7.99 25.59
N PHE A 256 1.63 -7.70 25.20
CA PHE A 256 0.62 -6.93 25.94
C PHE A 256 0.68 -5.41 25.75
N ASP A 257 -0.42 -4.76 26.12
CA ASP A 257 -0.66 -3.34 25.93
C ASP A 257 0.33 -2.48 26.72
N ALA A 258 0.61 -1.29 26.19
CA ALA A 258 1.44 -0.28 26.82
C ALA A 258 2.91 -0.70 27.15
N LYS A 259 3.45 -1.74 26.50
CA LYS A 259 4.88 -2.07 26.60
C LYS A 259 5.76 -1.05 25.85
N PRO A 260 6.97 -0.75 26.35
CA PRO A 260 7.92 0.12 25.66
C PRO A 260 8.24 -0.39 24.26
N SER A 261 8.39 0.53 23.30
CA SER A 261 8.87 0.18 21.96
C SER A 261 10.26 -0.46 22.06
N GLN A 262 10.42 -1.65 21.51
CA GLN A 262 11.70 -2.36 21.43
C GLN A 262 12.30 -2.17 20.04
N MET A 263 13.63 -2.06 19.94
CA MET A 263 14.33 -2.08 18.66
C MET A 263 14.10 -3.41 17.95
N THR A 264 14.20 -3.43 16.63
CA THR A 264 14.07 -4.66 15.82
C THR A 264 15.30 -4.87 14.94
N ASN A 265 15.61 -6.13 14.68
CA ASN A 265 16.60 -6.56 13.70
C ASN A 265 15.94 -7.44 12.65
N ARG A 266 16.57 -7.56 11.47
CA ARG A 266 16.16 -8.59 10.50
C ARG A 266 16.38 -9.99 11.07
N SER A 267 15.58 -10.94 10.60
CA SER A 267 15.76 -12.36 10.84
C SER A 267 17.13 -12.80 10.29
N ARG A 268 17.72 -13.76 11.01
CA ARG A 268 18.95 -14.45 10.61
C ARG A 268 18.66 -15.56 9.59
N VAL A 269 17.39 -15.91 9.42
CA VAL A 269 16.98 -17.11 8.68
C VAL A 269 16.42 -16.77 7.31
N PHE A 270 15.54 -15.76 7.22
CA PHE A 270 14.80 -15.48 6.00
C PHE A 270 14.47 -13.99 5.84
N GLU A 271 14.14 -13.61 4.62
CA GLU A 271 13.31 -12.47 4.26
C GLU A 271 11.91 -12.99 3.91
N ALA A 272 10.87 -12.31 4.38
CA ALA A 272 9.49 -12.68 4.09
C ALA A 272 8.63 -11.42 4.01
N LYS A 273 7.90 -11.30 2.91
CA LYS A 273 6.97 -10.22 2.64
C LYS A 273 5.65 -10.81 2.14
N VAL A 274 4.54 -10.32 2.69
CA VAL A 274 3.19 -10.58 2.19
C VAL A 274 2.57 -9.26 1.80
N ARG A 275 2.28 -9.10 0.52
CA ARG A 275 1.49 -7.98 0.00
C ARG A 275 0.04 -8.39 -0.08
N TYR A 276 -0.80 -7.65 0.63
CA TYR A 276 -2.25 -7.74 0.58
C TYR A 276 -2.77 -6.73 -0.42
N GLN A 277 -3.63 -7.18 -1.33
CA GLN A 277 -4.33 -6.33 -2.26
C GLN A 277 -5.82 -6.58 -2.15
N GLN A 278 -6.58 -5.52 -1.89
CA GLN A 278 -8.02 -5.59 -1.80
C GLN A 278 -8.68 -4.49 -2.62
N PHE A 279 -9.76 -4.85 -3.30
CA PHE A 279 -10.53 -3.98 -4.19
C PHE A 279 -11.98 -3.87 -3.70
N PRO A 280 -12.23 -3.28 -2.51
CA PRO A 280 -13.54 -3.33 -1.86
C PRO A 280 -14.54 -2.44 -2.60
N PRO A 281 -15.83 -2.82 -2.74
CA PRO A 281 -16.83 -1.98 -3.39
C PRO A 281 -16.97 -0.61 -2.75
N ASN A 282 -17.53 0.32 -3.53
CA ASN A 282 -17.87 1.64 -3.03
C ASN A 282 -18.81 1.49 -1.82
N ASN A 283 -18.48 2.13 -0.69
CA ASN A 283 -19.25 2.14 0.56
C ASN A 283 -19.17 0.90 1.48
N CYS A 284 -18.13 0.06 1.41
CA CYS A 284 -17.91 -0.94 2.46
C CYS A 284 -17.66 -0.28 3.83
N ARG A 285 -18.69 -0.26 4.70
CA ARG A 285 -18.58 0.12 6.11
C ARG A 285 -18.54 -1.15 6.99
N GLY A 286 -17.64 -1.20 7.97
CA GLY A 286 -17.58 -2.28 8.98
C GLY A 286 -17.11 -3.66 8.47
N ASN A 287 -17.60 -4.74 9.11
CA ASN A 287 -17.20 -6.16 8.92
C ASN A 287 -17.40 -6.72 7.48
N LEU A 288 -18.02 -5.94 6.58
CA LEU A 288 -18.26 -6.24 5.17
C LEU A 288 -16.98 -6.50 4.37
N ALA A 289 -15.85 -5.91 4.77
CA ALA A 289 -14.58 -6.07 4.08
C ALA A 289 -14.05 -7.51 4.10
N SER A 290 -14.46 -8.35 5.05
CA SER A 290 -14.05 -9.75 5.14
C SER A 290 -14.69 -10.67 4.08
N ALA A 291 -15.76 -10.20 3.40
CA ALA A 291 -16.47 -10.97 2.37
C ALA A 291 -15.86 -10.81 0.96
N PHE A 292 -14.98 -9.81 0.77
CA PHE A 292 -14.35 -9.55 -0.52
C PHE A 292 -13.00 -10.26 -0.64
N PRO A 293 -12.65 -10.73 -1.84
CA PRO A 293 -11.38 -11.38 -2.12
C PRO A 293 -10.23 -10.44 -1.74
N MET A 294 -9.31 -11.00 -0.97
CA MET A 294 -8.07 -10.38 -0.60
C MET A 294 -6.94 -11.22 -1.20
N GLN A 295 -6.33 -10.70 -2.28
CA GLN A 295 -5.17 -11.33 -2.86
C GLN A 295 -3.97 -11.14 -1.94
N LYS A 296 -3.20 -12.21 -1.81
CA LYS A 296 -1.95 -12.28 -1.07
C LYS A 296 -0.87 -12.62 -2.07
N GLN A 297 0.13 -11.74 -2.18
CA GLN A 297 1.35 -11.99 -2.93
C GLN A 297 2.47 -12.21 -1.91
N VAL A 298 3.05 -13.40 -1.92
CA VAL A 298 4.00 -13.87 -0.91
C VAL A 298 5.35 -14.00 -1.56
N THR A 299 6.38 -13.46 -0.92
CA THR A 299 7.78 -13.68 -1.29
C THR A 299 8.55 -14.08 -0.04
N ILE A 300 9.27 -15.20 -0.11
CA ILE A 300 10.13 -15.71 0.97
C ILE A 300 11.50 -16.00 0.37
N LYS A 301 12.58 -15.54 1.00
CA LYS A 301 13.95 -15.79 0.57
C LYS A 301 14.83 -16.21 1.74
N LEU A 302 15.59 -17.29 1.58
CA LEU A 302 16.48 -17.76 2.64
C LEU A 302 17.74 -16.90 2.77
N ARG A 303 18.14 -16.64 4.02
CA ARG A 303 19.39 -15.97 4.41
C ARG A 303 20.44 -16.94 4.95
N ARG A 304 20.03 -18.15 5.32
CA ARG A 304 20.89 -19.26 5.75
C ARG A 304 20.34 -20.57 5.19
N PRO A 305 21.12 -21.66 5.22
CA PRO A 305 20.59 -22.96 4.85
C PRO A 305 19.51 -23.44 5.83
N VAL A 306 18.43 -24.03 5.31
CA VAL A 306 17.29 -24.54 6.09
C VAL A 306 16.94 -25.96 5.65
N GLN A 307 16.72 -26.86 6.62
CA GLN A 307 16.28 -28.21 6.35
C GLN A 307 14.78 -28.25 6.06
N VAL A 308 14.39 -28.97 5.02
CA VAL A 308 12.99 -29.18 4.63
C VAL A 308 12.34 -30.20 5.59
N ILE A 309 11.13 -29.91 6.06
CA ILE A 309 10.38 -30.79 6.97
C ILE A 309 8.95 -30.96 6.46
N GLY A 310 8.53 -32.21 6.28
CA GLY A 310 7.18 -32.59 5.84
C GLY A 310 6.97 -32.41 4.34
N ASP A 311 5.74 -32.67 3.88
CA ASP A 311 5.38 -32.62 2.45
C ASP A 311 5.11 -31.21 1.93
N VAL A 312 4.81 -30.27 2.83
CA VAL A 312 4.48 -28.86 2.56
C VAL A 312 5.52 -27.97 3.22
N PHE A 313 6.37 -27.29 2.43
CA PHE A 313 7.49 -26.52 2.97
C PHE A 313 7.97 -25.35 2.06
N PRO A 314 8.08 -24.11 2.58
CA PRO A 314 7.49 -23.65 3.84
C PRO A 314 5.96 -23.72 3.77
N ALA A 315 5.30 -23.86 4.91
CA ALA A 315 3.88 -23.57 5.00
C ALA A 315 3.70 -22.06 5.13
N ILE A 316 2.78 -21.51 4.36
CA ILE A 316 2.52 -20.06 4.27
C ILE A 316 1.15 -19.69 4.83
N THR A 317 0.26 -20.66 5.00
CA THR A 317 -1.00 -20.49 5.73
C THR A 317 -1.57 -21.84 6.15
N ASN A 318 -2.66 -21.81 6.91
CA ASN A 318 -3.44 -22.98 7.27
C ASN A 318 -4.93 -22.67 7.07
N LEU A 319 -5.68 -23.58 6.46
CA LEU A 319 -7.12 -23.44 6.27
C LEU A 319 -7.89 -23.41 7.61
N ASP A 320 -7.29 -23.92 8.69
CA ASP A 320 -7.85 -23.94 10.06
C ASP A 320 -7.34 -22.81 10.96
N ILE A 321 -6.74 -21.75 10.39
CA ILE A 321 -6.20 -20.66 11.19
C ILE A 321 -7.32 -19.90 11.92
N HIS A 322 -7.18 -19.72 13.24
CA HIS A 322 -8.11 -18.94 14.07
C HIS A 322 -8.34 -17.55 13.44
N HIS A 323 -9.61 -17.11 13.40
CA HIS A 323 -10.08 -15.86 12.79
C HIS A 323 -10.17 -15.78 11.26
N ALA A 324 -9.73 -16.80 10.51
CA ALA A 324 -10.01 -16.89 9.10
C ALA A 324 -11.25 -17.77 8.88
N ARG A 325 -12.37 -17.19 8.43
CA ARG A 325 -13.57 -17.92 7.97
C ARG A 325 -13.30 -18.66 6.64
N VAL A 326 -12.17 -19.36 6.53
CA VAL A 326 -11.70 -20.07 5.31
C VAL A 326 -11.73 -21.58 5.47
N LYS A 327 -11.95 -22.10 6.68
CA LYS A 327 -12.18 -23.53 6.88
C LYS A 327 -13.51 -23.91 6.25
N GLY A 328 -13.44 -24.57 5.10
CA GLY A 328 -14.55 -25.25 4.45
C GLY A 328 -14.33 -26.75 4.44
N ASP A 329 -15.12 -27.47 3.66
CA ASP A 329 -14.83 -28.86 3.36
C ASP A 329 -13.48 -28.98 2.65
N MET A 330 -12.72 -30.04 2.96
CA MET A 330 -11.47 -30.39 2.25
C MET A 330 -11.72 -30.93 0.84
N ASN A 331 -12.80 -30.47 0.20
CA ASN A 331 -13.09 -30.75 -1.20
C ASN A 331 -12.22 -29.80 -2.04
N TYR A 332 -11.49 -30.37 -2.99
CA TYR A 332 -10.69 -29.60 -3.93
C TYR A 332 -11.27 -29.68 -5.34
N ALA A 333 -10.99 -28.65 -6.13
CA ALA A 333 -11.41 -28.56 -7.51
C ALA A 333 -10.41 -27.73 -8.33
N TYR A 334 -10.03 -28.20 -9.52
CA TYR A 334 -9.16 -27.49 -10.46
C TYR A 334 -9.37 -27.99 -11.90
N ALA A 335 -9.10 -27.16 -12.89
CA ALA A 335 -9.03 -27.59 -14.28
C ALA A 335 -7.67 -28.25 -14.54
N ASP A 336 -7.66 -29.50 -15.02
CA ASP A 336 -6.42 -30.20 -15.38
C ASP A 336 -5.68 -29.41 -16.48
N PRO A 337 -4.45 -28.93 -16.23
CA PRO A 337 -3.70 -28.13 -17.19
C PRO A 337 -3.47 -28.81 -18.55
N LYS A 338 -3.52 -30.15 -18.60
CA LYS A 338 -3.29 -30.93 -19.83
C LYS A 338 -4.58 -31.18 -20.61
N THR A 339 -5.67 -31.45 -19.92
CA THR A 339 -6.93 -31.89 -20.55
C THR A 339 -8.02 -30.82 -20.54
N GLY A 340 -7.86 -29.76 -19.75
CA GLY A 340 -8.88 -28.72 -19.51
C GLY A 340 -10.12 -29.22 -18.75
N LYS A 341 -10.17 -30.49 -18.37
CA LYS A 341 -11.31 -31.08 -17.65
C LYS A 341 -11.24 -30.74 -16.16
N GLU A 342 -12.40 -30.48 -15.56
CA GLU A 342 -12.50 -30.24 -14.12
C GLU A 342 -12.19 -31.53 -13.36
N VAL A 343 -11.20 -31.47 -12.47
CA VAL A 343 -10.85 -32.49 -11.50
C VAL A 343 -11.41 -32.07 -10.16
N THR A 344 -12.17 -32.95 -9.52
CA THR A 344 -12.70 -32.73 -8.16
C THR A 344 -12.36 -33.92 -7.27
N GLY A 345 -12.24 -33.67 -5.97
CA GLY A 345 -12.01 -34.72 -5.00
C GLY A 345 -12.09 -34.21 -3.56
N LYS A 346 -11.87 -35.11 -2.60
CA LYS A 346 -11.83 -34.79 -1.17
C LYS A 346 -10.51 -35.24 -0.57
N LEU A 347 -9.77 -34.30 0.01
CA LEU A 347 -8.48 -34.56 0.62
C LEU A 347 -8.67 -35.08 2.05
N THR A 348 -8.55 -36.40 2.23
CA THR A 348 -8.69 -37.07 3.53
C THR A 348 -7.38 -37.59 4.11
N LYS A 349 -6.36 -37.78 3.26
CA LYS A 349 -5.00 -38.22 3.61
C LYS A 349 -3.98 -37.68 2.59
N GLY A 350 -2.71 -37.62 2.99
CA GLY A 350 -1.63 -37.15 2.10
C GLY A 350 -1.74 -35.66 1.78
N TYR A 351 -1.49 -35.31 0.52
CA TYR A 351 -1.51 -33.94 -0.01
C TYR A 351 -2.09 -33.88 -1.43
N VAL A 352 -2.43 -32.68 -1.89
CA VAL A 352 -2.79 -32.37 -3.27
C VAL A 352 -2.00 -31.15 -3.74
N ASP A 353 -1.49 -31.21 -4.97
CA ASP A 353 -0.89 -30.07 -5.65
C ASP A 353 -1.98 -29.35 -6.45
N LEU A 354 -2.22 -28.09 -6.11
CA LEU A 354 -3.21 -27.26 -6.77
C LEU A 354 -2.52 -26.37 -7.81
N PRO A 355 -2.89 -26.49 -9.10
CA PRO A 355 -2.44 -25.57 -10.12
C PRO A 355 -3.16 -24.23 -9.98
N LYS A 356 -2.75 -23.24 -10.79
CA LYS A 356 -3.48 -21.98 -10.95
C LYS A 356 -4.97 -22.22 -11.25
N GLY A 357 -5.84 -21.52 -10.54
CA GLY A 357 -7.30 -21.69 -10.59
C GLY A 357 -7.86 -22.83 -9.72
N GLY A 358 -6.97 -23.64 -9.14
CA GLY A 358 -7.33 -24.68 -8.18
C GLY A 358 -7.82 -24.10 -6.85
N SER A 359 -8.65 -24.87 -6.16
CA SER A 359 -9.28 -24.44 -4.91
C SER A 359 -9.42 -25.58 -3.91
N ILE A 360 -9.44 -25.24 -2.62
CA ILE A 360 -9.77 -26.12 -1.50
C ILE A 360 -10.21 -25.29 -0.29
N GLY A 361 -11.26 -25.71 0.42
CA GLY A 361 -11.83 -24.90 1.50
C GLY A 361 -12.28 -23.52 0.97
N GLY A 362 -11.81 -22.43 1.58
CA GLY A 362 -11.98 -21.05 1.12
C GLY A 362 -10.85 -20.48 0.26
N LEU A 363 -9.86 -21.29 -0.13
CA LEU A 363 -8.67 -20.85 -0.85
C LEU A 363 -8.81 -21.07 -2.36
N ILE A 364 -8.37 -20.08 -3.16
CA ILE A 364 -8.20 -20.19 -4.62
C ILE A 364 -6.76 -19.78 -4.95
N VAL A 365 -6.07 -20.66 -5.68
CA VAL A 365 -4.67 -20.52 -6.10
C VAL A 365 -4.58 -19.64 -7.34
N LEU A 366 -3.72 -18.62 -7.33
CA LEU A 366 -3.53 -17.68 -8.46
C LEU A 366 -2.14 -17.82 -9.14
N SER A 367 -1.20 -18.51 -8.51
CA SER A 367 0.12 -18.87 -9.06
C SER A 367 0.24 -20.39 -9.21
N ASP A 368 1.24 -20.88 -9.92
CA ASP A 368 1.48 -22.32 -9.95
C ASP A 368 2.09 -22.82 -8.63
N GLY A 369 1.85 -24.10 -8.31
CA GLY A 369 2.70 -24.84 -7.37
C GLY A 369 2.39 -24.72 -5.88
N LEU A 370 1.13 -24.51 -5.49
CA LEU A 370 0.73 -24.62 -4.08
C LEU A 370 0.30 -26.05 -3.73
N ARG A 371 0.87 -26.59 -2.66
CA ARG A 371 0.51 -27.88 -2.09
C ARG A 371 -0.32 -27.69 -0.84
N VAL A 372 -1.35 -28.51 -0.69
CA VAL A 372 -2.20 -28.56 0.50
C VAL A 372 -2.19 -29.96 1.08
N ASP A 373 -1.91 -30.09 2.38
CA ASP A 373 -2.01 -31.36 3.08
C ASP A 373 -3.41 -31.62 3.66
N HIS A 374 -3.70 -32.86 4.03
CA HIS A 374 -4.98 -33.26 4.64
C HIS A 374 -5.27 -32.60 5.99
N LYS A 375 -4.29 -31.95 6.63
CA LYS A 375 -4.46 -31.17 7.86
C LYS A 375 -4.75 -29.70 7.57
N GLY A 376 -4.84 -29.32 6.30
CA GLY A 376 -5.13 -27.95 5.86
C GLY A 376 -3.90 -27.04 5.83
N LYS A 377 -2.67 -27.55 6.00
CA LYS A 377 -1.48 -26.73 5.77
C LYS A 377 -1.33 -26.44 4.29
N VAL A 378 -1.06 -25.19 3.97
CA VAL A 378 -0.90 -24.69 2.59
C VAL A 378 0.50 -24.11 2.46
N GLY A 379 1.20 -24.48 1.40
CA GLY A 379 2.56 -24.03 1.16
C GLY A 379 3.09 -24.54 -0.17
N PHE A 380 4.40 -24.69 -0.26
CA PHE A 380 5.04 -25.20 -1.46
C PHE A 380 5.27 -26.70 -1.34
N ALA A 381 5.34 -27.39 -2.48
CA ALA A 381 5.82 -28.77 -2.49
C ALA A 381 7.24 -28.82 -1.90
N ALA A 382 7.42 -29.63 -0.87
CA ALA A 382 8.74 -29.93 -0.37
C ALA A 382 9.59 -30.52 -1.52
N PRO A 383 10.77 -29.96 -1.82
CA PRO A 383 11.61 -30.50 -2.88
C PRO A 383 12.05 -31.92 -2.53
N ASP A 384 12.16 -32.80 -3.53
CA ASP A 384 12.50 -34.23 -3.41
C ASP A 384 13.89 -34.52 -2.81
N TYR A 385 14.61 -33.49 -2.34
CA TYR A 385 15.92 -33.57 -1.74
C TYR A 385 15.85 -34.17 -0.33
N THR A 386 16.24 -35.43 -0.22
CA THR A 386 16.15 -36.21 1.03
C THR A 386 17.37 -36.10 1.95
N ASN A 387 18.47 -35.42 1.58
CA ASN A 387 19.71 -35.38 2.39
C ASN A 387 20.42 -34.00 2.46
N GLY A 388 19.75 -32.88 2.15
CA GLY A 388 20.40 -31.56 2.15
C GLY A 388 19.55 -30.43 2.73
N SER A 389 20.22 -29.36 3.18
CA SER A 389 19.57 -28.09 3.48
C SER A 389 19.36 -27.30 2.18
N LEU A 390 18.24 -26.59 2.05
CA LEU A 390 18.06 -25.61 0.99
C LEU A 390 19.11 -24.50 1.11
N PRO A 391 19.69 -24.03 0.00
CA PRO A 391 20.78 -23.07 0.05
C PRO A 391 20.30 -21.65 0.42
N ILE A 392 21.27 -20.81 0.80
CA ILE A 392 21.06 -19.36 0.91
C ILE A 392 20.55 -18.82 -0.43
N GLY A 393 19.61 -17.88 -0.38
CA GLY A 393 19.05 -17.24 -1.57
C GLY A 393 17.93 -18.04 -2.25
N HIS A 394 17.66 -19.27 -1.82
CA HIS A 394 16.47 -20.00 -2.28
C HIS A 394 15.22 -19.15 -2.03
N THR A 395 14.39 -19.01 -3.06
CA THR A 395 13.23 -18.11 -3.06
C THR A 395 11.96 -18.88 -3.36
N TRP A 396 10.88 -18.49 -2.69
CA TRP A 396 9.52 -18.92 -3.00
C TRP A 396 8.63 -17.72 -3.24
N GLU A 397 7.74 -17.86 -4.23
CA GLU A 397 6.73 -16.87 -4.57
C GLU A 397 5.38 -17.54 -4.76
N ALA A 398 4.34 -16.99 -4.14
CA ALA A 398 2.98 -17.49 -4.30
C ALA A 398 1.98 -16.35 -4.39
N ASN A 399 0.93 -16.57 -5.20
CA ASN A 399 -0.25 -15.73 -5.25
C ASN A 399 -1.47 -16.58 -4.96
N PHE A 400 -2.29 -16.15 -4.01
CA PHE A 400 -3.56 -16.79 -3.73
C PHE A 400 -4.58 -15.80 -3.19
N VAL A 401 -5.84 -16.18 -3.24
CA VAL A 401 -6.94 -15.42 -2.66
C VAL A 401 -7.72 -16.31 -1.71
N THR A 402 -8.24 -15.71 -0.65
CA THR A 402 -9.11 -16.38 0.30
C THR A 402 -10.47 -15.69 0.31
N VAL A 403 -11.52 -16.50 0.23
CA VAL A 403 -12.92 -16.07 0.25
C VAL A 403 -13.70 -17.00 1.20
N PRO A 404 -14.93 -16.63 1.63
CA PRO A 404 -15.78 -17.57 2.34
C PRO A 404 -15.97 -18.87 1.53
N PRO A 405 -15.87 -20.08 2.14
CA PRO A 405 -15.98 -21.35 1.43
C PRO A 405 -17.25 -21.49 0.57
N SER A 406 -18.38 -20.96 1.04
CA SER A 406 -19.65 -20.96 0.31
C SER A 406 -19.62 -20.15 -1.00
N MET A 407 -18.64 -19.27 -1.19
CA MET A 407 -18.51 -18.40 -2.36
C MET A 407 -17.41 -18.83 -3.33
N VAL A 408 -16.64 -19.89 -3.03
CA VAL A 408 -15.47 -20.28 -3.82
C VAL A 408 -15.81 -20.57 -5.27
N GLN A 409 -16.88 -21.34 -5.54
CA GLN A 409 -17.26 -21.67 -6.92
C GLN A 409 -17.73 -20.43 -7.69
N GLN A 410 -18.44 -19.51 -7.03
CA GLN A 410 -18.85 -18.25 -7.65
C GLN A 410 -17.63 -17.40 -8.03
N TRP A 411 -16.66 -17.27 -7.11
CA TRP A 411 -15.42 -16.56 -7.39
C TRP A 411 -14.58 -17.24 -8.48
N ARG A 412 -14.47 -18.58 -8.50
CA ARG A 412 -13.77 -19.29 -9.59
C ARG A 412 -14.40 -19.02 -10.96
N LYS A 413 -15.74 -18.99 -11.07
CA LYS A 413 -16.45 -18.60 -12.29
C LYS A 413 -16.18 -17.14 -12.67
N LEU A 414 -16.30 -16.20 -11.73
CA LEU A 414 -16.04 -14.77 -11.95
C LEU A 414 -14.60 -14.48 -12.38
N LEU A 415 -13.64 -15.26 -11.90
CA LEU A 415 -12.22 -15.17 -12.26
C LEU A 415 -11.88 -15.92 -13.56
N GLY A 416 -12.85 -16.64 -14.14
CA GLY A 416 -12.68 -17.37 -15.39
C GLY A 416 -11.87 -18.66 -15.27
N PHE A 417 -11.82 -19.26 -14.08
CA PHE A 417 -11.17 -20.56 -13.87
C PHE A 417 -12.08 -21.75 -14.17
N THR A 418 -13.40 -21.53 -14.25
CA THR A 418 -14.40 -22.58 -14.51
C THR A 418 -15.56 -22.03 -15.32
N GLY A 419 -15.99 -22.78 -16.34
CA GLY A 419 -17.12 -22.41 -17.20
C GLY A 419 -16.83 -21.20 -18.10
N GLU A 420 -17.85 -20.73 -18.80
CA GLU A 420 -17.76 -19.50 -19.60
C GLU A 420 -17.67 -18.28 -18.67
N LYS A 421 -16.74 -17.36 -19.00
CA LYS A 421 -16.66 -16.07 -18.31
C LYS A 421 -17.98 -15.30 -18.53
N PRO A 422 -18.45 -14.53 -17.54
CA PRO A 422 -19.68 -13.73 -17.67
C PRO A 422 -19.56 -12.50 -18.57
N TYR A 423 -18.35 -12.17 -19.00
CA TYR A 423 -18.05 -11.00 -19.83
C TYR A 423 -16.86 -11.29 -20.75
N GLU A 424 -16.81 -10.53 -21.84
CA GLU A 424 -15.65 -10.39 -22.72
C GLU A 424 -15.17 -8.95 -22.72
N VAL A 425 -13.85 -8.78 -22.83
CA VAL A 425 -13.23 -7.46 -23.02
C VAL A 425 -12.39 -7.50 -24.28
N SER A 426 -12.77 -6.69 -25.26
CA SER A 426 -11.95 -6.46 -26.46
C SER A 426 -11.13 -5.19 -26.28
N ILE A 427 -9.88 -5.21 -26.73
CA ILE A 427 -8.94 -4.08 -26.59
C ILE A 427 -8.72 -3.43 -27.96
N SER A 428 -8.93 -2.12 -28.03
CA SER A 428 -8.63 -1.30 -29.20
C SER A 428 -7.35 -0.48 -29.07
N GLN A 429 -6.83 -0.32 -27.84
CA GLN A 429 -5.59 0.38 -27.53
C GLN A 429 -4.89 -0.31 -26.34
N GLY A 430 -3.60 -0.60 -26.49
CA GLY A 430 -2.79 -1.28 -25.48
C GLY A 430 -2.97 -2.80 -25.46
N THR A 431 -2.59 -3.44 -24.35
CA THR A 431 -2.75 -4.88 -24.14
C THR A 431 -3.35 -5.18 -22.77
N LEU A 432 -4.09 -6.29 -22.66
CA LEU A 432 -4.72 -6.75 -21.42
C LEU A 432 -4.55 -8.27 -21.29
N ASP A 433 -3.89 -8.71 -20.22
CA ASP A 433 -3.87 -10.09 -19.75
C ASP A 433 -4.89 -10.28 -18.62
N GLN A 434 -5.86 -11.16 -18.85
CA GLN A 434 -6.92 -11.50 -17.92
C GLN A 434 -6.70 -12.82 -17.18
N SER A 435 -5.45 -13.29 -17.11
CA SER A 435 -5.13 -14.61 -16.57
C SER A 435 -5.22 -14.69 -15.03
N ASN A 436 -5.37 -13.56 -14.33
CA ASN A 436 -5.28 -13.47 -12.87
C ASN A 436 -6.47 -12.72 -12.28
N MET A 437 -6.57 -12.72 -10.94
CA MET A 437 -7.55 -11.89 -10.22
C MET A 437 -7.39 -10.39 -10.49
N VAL A 438 -6.16 -9.94 -10.71
CA VAL A 438 -5.86 -8.57 -11.14
C VAL A 438 -5.38 -8.61 -12.57
N HIS A 439 -6.20 -8.11 -13.48
CA HIS A 439 -5.88 -8.05 -14.90
C HIS A 439 -4.68 -7.13 -15.11
N GLN A 440 -3.63 -7.65 -15.75
CA GLN A 440 -2.43 -6.88 -16.03
C GLN A 440 -2.55 -6.26 -17.41
N ALA A 441 -2.35 -4.95 -17.51
CA ALA A 441 -2.43 -4.24 -18.76
C ALA A 441 -1.18 -3.41 -19.03
N VAL A 442 -0.87 -3.21 -20.31
CA VAL A 442 0.18 -2.31 -20.75
C VAL A 442 -0.45 -1.23 -21.62
N ALA A 443 -0.28 0.01 -21.20
CA ALA A 443 -0.77 1.17 -21.91
C ALA A 443 -0.07 1.33 -23.27
N GLN A 444 -0.85 1.70 -24.28
CA GLN A 444 -0.35 2.30 -25.51
C GLN A 444 -0.77 3.76 -25.49
N ASN A 445 0.11 4.71 -25.81
CA ASN A 445 -0.19 6.14 -25.68
C ASN A 445 -0.79 6.50 -24.30
N PHE A 446 -0.16 5.99 -23.24
CA PHE A 446 -0.50 6.32 -21.84
C PHE A 446 -1.90 5.90 -21.35
N GLY A 447 -2.59 5.02 -22.07
CA GLY A 447 -3.79 4.34 -21.57
C GLY A 447 -4.13 3.05 -22.31
N ILE A 448 -5.21 2.40 -21.86
CA ILE A 448 -5.88 1.31 -22.56
C ILE A 448 -7.32 1.70 -22.87
N SER A 449 -7.86 1.23 -23.98
CA SER A 449 -9.27 1.36 -24.32
C SER A 449 -9.82 0.11 -24.97
N GLY A 450 -11.13 -0.06 -24.88
CA GLY A 450 -11.79 -1.24 -25.40
C GLY A 450 -13.30 -1.21 -25.26
N GLN A 451 -13.91 -2.36 -25.49
CA GLN A 451 -15.34 -2.62 -25.28
C GLN A 451 -15.52 -3.77 -24.32
N ILE A 452 -16.55 -3.65 -23.48
CA ILE A 452 -17.05 -4.71 -22.60
C ILE A 452 -18.35 -5.22 -23.19
N VAL A 453 -18.49 -6.54 -23.26
CA VAL A 453 -19.71 -7.22 -23.69
C VAL A 453 -20.03 -8.32 -22.69
N LYS A 454 -21.23 -8.29 -22.10
CA LYS A 454 -21.77 -9.41 -21.31
C LYS A 454 -22.00 -10.61 -22.21
N THR A 455 -21.54 -11.77 -21.76
CA THR A 455 -21.70 -13.04 -22.48
C THR A 455 -22.74 -13.95 -21.86
N LEU A 456 -23.10 -13.71 -20.59
CA LEU A 456 -24.13 -14.49 -19.88
C LEU A 456 -25.42 -13.69 -19.63
N PRO A 457 -26.58 -14.35 -19.55
CA PRO A 457 -27.86 -13.71 -19.20
C PRO A 457 -27.84 -13.10 -17.79
N GLU A 458 -28.61 -12.04 -17.59
CA GLU A 458 -28.71 -11.30 -16.32
C GLU A 458 -29.18 -12.19 -15.16
N SER A 459 -30.02 -13.19 -15.41
CA SER A 459 -30.48 -14.17 -14.42
C SER A 459 -29.37 -15.08 -13.87
N GLU A 460 -28.33 -15.39 -14.64
CA GLU A 460 -27.17 -16.15 -14.17
C GLU A 460 -26.17 -15.29 -13.38
N ILE A 461 -26.16 -13.99 -13.68
CA ILE A 461 -25.35 -12.98 -13.03
C ILE A 461 -25.96 -12.60 -11.67
N ASP A 462 -27.26 -12.37 -11.62
CA ASP A 462 -28.02 -12.03 -10.40
C ASP A 462 -28.03 -13.18 -9.38
N GLY A 463 -27.80 -14.42 -9.85
CA GLY A 463 -27.57 -15.59 -9.00
C GLY A 463 -26.23 -15.57 -8.26
N ILE A 464 -25.31 -14.66 -8.61
CA ILE A 464 -24.05 -14.44 -7.91
C ILE A 464 -24.32 -13.51 -6.72
N ILE A 465 -24.21 -14.07 -5.52
CA ILE A 465 -24.55 -13.39 -4.28
C ILE A 465 -23.25 -12.99 -3.59
N ILE A 466 -22.96 -11.69 -3.54
CA ILE A 466 -21.96 -11.19 -2.60
C ILE A 466 -22.70 -10.89 -1.29
N GLY A 467 -22.44 -11.72 -0.28
CA GLY A 467 -23.05 -11.57 1.04
C GLY A 467 -22.70 -10.22 1.65
N SER A 468 -23.71 -9.43 1.99
CA SER A 468 -23.59 -8.23 2.79
C SER A 468 -24.03 -8.52 4.23
N LEU A 469 -23.18 -8.22 5.22
CA LEU A 469 -23.61 -8.08 6.61
C LEU A 469 -24.50 -6.85 6.74
N VAL A 470 -25.80 -7.06 6.85
CA VAL A 470 -26.75 -6.01 7.18
C VAL A 470 -26.98 -6.08 8.69
N THR A 471 -26.73 -4.96 9.36
CA THR A 471 -27.03 -4.85 10.80
C THR A 471 -28.44 -4.31 10.92
N GLU A 472 -29.39 -5.19 11.18
CA GLU A 472 -30.75 -4.82 11.57
C GLU A 472 -30.82 -4.94 13.10
N SER A 473 -31.10 -3.82 13.78
CA SER A 473 -31.45 -3.74 15.21
C SER A 473 -30.80 -4.83 16.08
N THR A 474 -29.61 -4.56 16.62
CA THR A 474 -28.87 -5.41 17.57
C THR A 474 -28.45 -6.82 17.09
N THR A 475 -28.85 -7.26 15.90
CA THR A 475 -28.42 -8.54 15.31
C THR A 475 -27.71 -8.35 13.98
N THR A 476 -26.52 -8.94 13.83
CA THR A 476 -25.81 -8.97 12.55
C THR A 476 -26.33 -10.14 11.72
N LYS A 477 -26.99 -9.87 10.59
CA LYS A 477 -27.45 -10.91 9.66
C LYS A 477 -26.69 -10.81 8.34
N TYR A 478 -26.34 -11.97 7.77
CA TYR A 478 -25.90 -12.04 6.38
C TYR A 478 -27.12 -11.90 5.47
N LYS A 479 -27.17 -10.81 4.71
CA LYS A 479 -28.13 -10.61 3.63
C LYS A 479 -27.43 -10.89 2.31
N ALA A 480 -27.99 -11.80 1.52
CA ALA A 480 -27.64 -11.94 0.12
C ALA A 480 -27.91 -10.62 -0.62
N VAL A 481 -26.91 -10.02 -1.24
CA VAL A 481 -27.11 -8.88 -2.15
C VAL A 481 -26.75 -9.36 -3.56
N PRO A 482 -27.67 -9.27 -4.53
CA PRO A 482 -27.37 -9.56 -5.93
C PRO A 482 -26.20 -8.70 -6.41
N LEU A 483 -25.33 -9.28 -7.22
CA LEU A 483 -24.18 -8.57 -7.76
C LEU A 483 -24.57 -7.64 -8.91
N THR A 484 -25.24 -6.53 -8.59
CA THR A 484 -25.63 -5.51 -9.59
C THR A 484 -24.44 -4.70 -10.11
N GLU A 485 -23.29 -4.76 -9.44
CA GLU A 485 -22.02 -4.18 -9.89
C GLU A 485 -20.85 -5.13 -9.56
N TYR A 486 -20.28 -5.80 -10.57
CA TYR A 486 -18.99 -6.50 -10.45
C TYR A 486 -17.92 -5.68 -11.13
N ARG A 487 -16.87 -5.34 -10.36
CA ARG A 487 -15.73 -4.59 -10.88
C ARG A 487 -14.47 -5.42 -10.77
N VAL A 488 -13.87 -5.73 -11.91
CA VAL A 488 -12.61 -6.49 -11.95
C VAL A 488 -11.44 -5.56 -11.66
N PRO A 489 -10.49 -5.97 -10.81
CA PRO A 489 -9.26 -5.23 -10.63
C PRO A 489 -8.41 -5.17 -11.92
N VAL A 490 -7.85 -4.00 -12.21
CA VAL A 490 -6.97 -3.77 -13.37
C VAL A 490 -5.75 -2.95 -12.94
N ASP A 491 -4.57 -3.46 -13.25
CA ASP A 491 -3.28 -2.78 -13.09
C ASP A 491 -2.76 -2.38 -14.48
N VAL A 492 -2.70 -1.08 -14.78
CA VAL A 492 -2.22 -0.58 -16.09
C VAL A 492 -0.81 0.00 -15.97
N GLN A 493 0.18 -0.65 -16.58
CA GLN A 493 1.56 -0.15 -16.70
C GLN A 493 1.68 0.88 -17.83
N GLY A 494 2.68 1.76 -17.77
CA GLY A 494 2.95 2.75 -18.81
C GLY A 494 2.07 4.01 -18.73
N VAL A 495 1.33 4.17 -17.62
CA VAL A 495 0.63 5.41 -17.26
C VAL A 495 1.63 6.30 -16.50
N ASN A 496 1.77 7.55 -16.92
CA ASN A 496 2.70 8.50 -16.32
C ASN A 496 2.12 9.05 -15.00
N TYR A 497 2.86 8.88 -13.91
CA TYR A 497 2.48 9.35 -12.57
C TYR A 497 2.45 10.87 -12.46
N ASN A 498 3.10 11.59 -13.37
CA ASN A 498 3.12 13.06 -13.38
C ASN A 498 1.83 13.70 -13.91
N TRP A 499 0.93 12.90 -14.47
CA TRP A 499 -0.26 13.38 -15.17
C TRP A 499 -1.53 12.81 -14.54
N PRO A 500 -2.67 13.51 -14.63
CA PRO A 500 -3.92 13.00 -14.11
C PRO A 500 -4.32 11.72 -14.84
N ALA A 501 -4.78 10.72 -14.11
CA ALA A 501 -5.29 9.47 -14.67
C ALA A 501 -6.73 9.20 -14.19
N ALA A 502 -7.47 8.41 -14.97
CA ALA A 502 -8.85 8.05 -14.63
C ALA A 502 -9.29 6.74 -15.28
N VAL A 503 -10.40 6.20 -14.78
CA VAL A 503 -11.29 5.30 -15.51
C VAL A 503 -12.44 6.10 -16.07
N VAL A 504 -12.73 5.89 -17.35
CA VAL A 504 -13.92 6.39 -18.03
C VAL A 504 -14.66 5.20 -18.61
N GLN A 505 -15.97 5.14 -18.38
CA GLN A 505 -16.86 4.16 -18.99
C GLN A 505 -18.05 4.89 -19.59
N GLN A 506 -18.59 4.35 -20.68
CA GLN A 506 -19.73 4.92 -21.36
C GLN A 506 -20.90 5.18 -20.41
N GLY A 507 -21.45 6.39 -20.45
CA GLY A 507 -22.58 6.79 -19.59
C GLY A 507 -22.24 6.96 -18.10
N LYS A 508 -20.97 6.81 -17.70
CA LYS A 508 -20.52 6.98 -16.31
C LYS A 508 -19.64 8.21 -16.15
N LEU A 509 -19.67 8.80 -14.96
CA LEU A 509 -18.77 9.89 -14.61
C LEU A 509 -17.32 9.40 -14.59
N LEU A 510 -16.41 10.27 -15.04
CA LEU A 510 -14.97 10.08 -14.91
C LEU A 510 -14.59 9.83 -13.45
N MET A 511 -13.96 8.70 -13.18
CA MET A 511 -13.46 8.32 -11.85
C MET A 511 -11.94 8.48 -11.82
N PRO A 512 -11.39 9.43 -11.03
CA PRO A 512 -9.95 9.58 -10.90
C PRO A 512 -9.26 8.28 -10.47
N VAL A 513 -8.08 8.06 -11.02
CA VAL A 513 -7.17 6.97 -10.69
C VAL A 513 -5.82 7.60 -10.38
N ASP A 514 -5.09 6.96 -9.50
CA ASP A 514 -3.74 7.38 -9.18
C ASP A 514 -2.73 6.27 -9.51
N VAL A 515 -1.48 6.66 -9.71
CA VAL A 515 -0.42 5.82 -10.24
C VAL A 515 0.55 5.47 -9.12
N PHE A 516 0.57 4.21 -8.73
CA PHE A 516 1.42 3.70 -7.66
C PHE A 516 2.33 2.58 -8.19
N GLU A 517 3.63 2.65 -7.88
CA GLU A 517 4.66 1.74 -8.42
C GLU A 517 4.64 1.64 -9.96
N GLY A 518 4.42 2.77 -10.64
CA GLY A 518 4.36 2.82 -12.10
C GLY A 518 3.11 2.17 -12.72
N LYS A 519 2.09 1.86 -11.90
CA LYS A 519 0.83 1.26 -12.33
C LYS A 519 -0.35 2.14 -11.95
N ALA A 520 -1.23 2.43 -12.91
CA ALA A 520 -2.57 2.92 -12.59
C ALA A 520 -3.39 1.74 -12.07
N ARG A 521 -3.71 1.76 -10.78
CA ARG A 521 -4.38 0.64 -10.10
C ARG A 521 -5.84 0.97 -9.87
N THR A 522 -6.74 0.23 -10.50
CA THR A 522 -8.16 0.57 -10.52
C THR A 522 -9.06 -0.65 -10.66
N ARG A 523 -10.36 -0.42 -10.84
CA ARG A 523 -11.35 -1.43 -11.13
C ARG A 523 -12.17 -1.05 -12.35
N LEU A 524 -12.50 -2.02 -13.17
CA LEU A 524 -13.34 -1.87 -14.35
C LEU A 524 -14.67 -2.58 -14.11
N ASP A 525 -15.79 -1.86 -14.22
CA ASP A 525 -17.11 -2.48 -14.13
C ASP A 525 -17.38 -3.30 -15.39
N VAL A 526 -17.44 -4.62 -15.25
CA VAL A 526 -17.61 -5.56 -16.35
C VAL A 526 -19.06 -6.02 -16.53
N MET A 527 -19.98 -5.48 -15.72
CA MET A 527 -21.40 -5.81 -15.79
C MET A 527 -22.21 -4.80 -16.60
N THR A 528 -21.55 -3.73 -17.06
CA THR A 528 -22.12 -2.73 -17.96
C THR A 528 -21.45 -2.82 -19.32
N ASP A 529 -22.24 -3.08 -20.36
CA ASP A 529 -21.76 -3.07 -21.73
C ASP A 529 -21.28 -1.68 -22.14
N GLY A 530 -20.33 -1.65 -23.08
CA GLY A 530 -19.92 -0.45 -23.79
C GLY A 530 -18.45 -0.10 -23.64
N SER A 531 -18.13 1.11 -24.09
CA SER A 531 -16.74 1.55 -24.21
C SER A 531 -16.11 1.91 -22.87
N PHE A 532 -14.81 1.67 -22.75
CA PHE A 532 -14.03 2.12 -21.60
C PHE A 532 -12.66 2.67 -21.98
N TYR A 533 -12.10 3.47 -21.08
CA TYR A 533 -10.72 3.96 -21.11
C TYR A 533 -10.13 3.94 -19.69
N ILE A 534 -8.89 3.49 -19.55
CA ILE A 534 -8.11 3.59 -18.32
C ILE A 534 -6.72 4.15 -18.67
N GLY A 535 -6.37 5.31 -18.13
CA GLY A 535 -5.07 5.93 -18.42
C GLY A 535 -5.01 7.42 -18.10
N ASN A 536 -3.96 8.08 -18.59
CA ASN A 536 -3.79 9.52 -18.42
C ASN A 536 -4.82 10.31 -19.21
N THR A 537 -5.58 11.16 -18.54
CA THR A 537 -6.67 11.95 -19.16
C THR A 537 -6.15 13.20 -19.87
N LEU A 538 -5.03 13.73 -19.38
CA LEU A 538 -4.28 14.84 -19.95
C LEU A 538 -2.82 14.41 -20.01
N MET A 539 -2.16 14.62 -21.14
CA MET A 539 -0.80 14.12 -21.43
C MET A 539 0.09 15.27 -21.89
N SER A 540 1.39 15.00 -21.92
CA SER A 540 2.40 15.92 -22.46
C SER A 540 3.49 15.17 -23.22
N ASP A 541 4.16 15.84 -24.15
CA ASP A 541 5.38 15.33 -24.78
C ASP A 541 6.61 15.49 -23.86
N ALA A 542 6.48 16.24 -22.76
CA ALA A 542 7.45 16.33 -21.68
C ALA A 542 7.04 15.43 -20.48
N PRO A 543 7.58 14.20 -20.35
CA PRO A 543 7.17 13.25 -19.31
C PRO A 543 7.42 13.72 -17.87
N ASN A 544 8.33 14.66 -17.67
CA ASN A 544 8.67 15.23 -16.37
C ASN A 544 7.80 16.45 -16.00
N LEU A 545 6.97 16.96 -16.92
CA LEU A 545 6.04 18.03 -16.61
C LEU A 545 4.91 17.48 -15.75
N ARG A 546 4.73 18.04 -14.56
CA ARG A 546 3.70 17.64 -13.63
C ARG A 546 2.42 18.43 -13.88
N ILE A 547 1.30 17.73 -14.04
CA ILE A 547 0.01 18.35 -14.35
C ILE A 547 -1.02 17.95 -13.30
N ALA A 548 -1.71 18.93 -12.72
CA ALA A 548 -2.79 18.71 -11.78
C ALA A 548 -4.05 19.47 -12.22
N VAL A 549 -5.17 18.76 -12.39
CA VAL A 549 -6.44 19.38 -12.80
C VAL A 549 -7.03 20.13 -11.60
N VAL A 550 -7.28 21.42 -11.79
CA VAL A 550 -7.99 22.28 -10.82
C VAL A 550 -9.47 22.25 -11.11
N LYS A 551 -9.84 22.38 -12.39
CA LYS A 551 -11.22 22.35 -12.89
C LYS A 551 -11.22 21.83 -14.33
N TRP A 552 -12.15 20.95 -14.68
CA TRP A 552 -12.33 20.55 -16.07
C TRP A 552 -13.80 20.26 -16.36
N ASP A 553 -14.38 21.06 -17.25
CA ASP A 553 -15.76 20.93 -17.71
C ASP A 553 -15.80 20.87 -19.26
N ASP A 554 -17.01 20.93 -19.81
CA ASP A 554 -17.27 20.94 -21.26
C ASP A 554 -16.78 22.20 -21.97
N LYS A 555 -16.45 23.28 -21.23
CA LYS A 555 -16.10 24.60 -21.75
C LYS A 555 -14.66 25.00 -21.51
N GLN A 556 -14.00 24.44 -20.50
CA GLN A 556 -12.63 24.80 -20.17
C GLN A 556 -11.91 23.73 -19.35
N LEU A 557 -10.59 23.79 -19.42
CA LEU A 557 -9.66 23.17 -18.50
C LEU A 557 -8.91 24.27 -17.74
N VAL A 558 -8.87 24.17 -16.42
CA VAL A 558 -7.94 24.90 -15.54
C VAL A 558 -7.04 23.86 -14.88
N CYS A 559 -5.72 23.98 -15.08
CA CYS A 559 -4.75 23.09 -14.47
C CYS A 559 -3.53 23.84 -13.92
N GLU A 560 -2.91 23.24 -12.91
CA GLU A 560 -1.55 23.58 -12.50
C GLU A 560 -0.57 22.76 -13.33
N VAL A 561 0.45 23.43 -13.88
CA VAL A 561 1.62 22.81 -14.48
C VAL A 561 2.85 23.16 -13.64
N ASN A 562 3.62 22.16 -13.22
CA ASN A 562 4.87 22.33 -12.48
C ASN A 562 6.02 21.66 -13.22
N ASN A 563 7.13 22.39 -13.34
CA ASN A 563 8.39 21.87 -13.87
C ASN A 563 9.34 21.58 -12.68
N PRO A 564 9.47 20.31 -12.25
CA PRO A 564 10.34 19.96 -11.13
C PRO A 564 11.82 19.90 -11.51
N THR A 565 12.18 20.16 -12.78
CA THR A 565 13.54 19.97 -13.30
C THR A 565 14.40 21.22 -13.22
N ASP A 566 15.69 21.07 -13.52
CA ASP A 566 16.67 22.16 -13.55
C ASP A 566 16.74 22.90 -14.90
N LYS A 567 15.90 22.54 -15.88
CA LYS A 567 15.85 23.15 -17.21
C LYS A 567 14.44 23.61 -17.51
N ASP A 568 14.31 24.64 -18.33
CA ASP A 568 13.01 25.08 -18.83
C ASP A 568 12.35 23.98 -19.66
N ILE A 569 11.03 23.88 -19.57
CA ILE A 569 10.22 22.93 -20.33
C ILE A 569 9.27 23.72 -21.23
N ASP A 570 9.43 23.52 -22.55
CA ASP A 570 8.44 23.83 -23.56
C ASP A 570 7.78 22.54 -24.00
N ALA A 571 6.47 22.43 -23.83
CA ALA A 571 5.76 21.18 -24.02
C ALA A 571 4.41 21.38 -24.70
N LYS A 572 4.01 20.42 -25.52
CA LYS A 572 2.63 20.25 -25.93
C LYS A 572 1.87 19.52 -24.83
N ILE A 573 0.65 19.95 -24.54
CA ILE A 573 -0.30 19.21 -23.71
C ILE A 573 -1.56 18.88 -24.51
N TRP A 574 -2.14 17.71 -24.27
CA TRP A 574 -3.37 17.29 -24.96
C TRP A 574 -4.21 16.34 -24.12
N SER A 575 -5.53 16.33 -24.35
CA SER A 575 -6.43 15.39 -23.66
C SER A 575 -6.60 14.07 -24.41
N ALA A 576 -6.99 13.02 -23.68
CA ALA A 576 -7.30 11.72 -24.27
C ALA A 576 -8.49 11.80 -25.23
N ALA A 577 -8.37 11.11 -26.37
CA ALA A 577 -9.41 11.09 -27.40
C ALA A 577 -10.71 10.44 -26.91
N GLN A 578 -10.62 9.58 -25.90
CA GLN A 578 -11.73 8.80 -25.33
C GLN A 578 -12.63 9.58 -24.37
N LEU A 579 -12.24 10.77 -23.92
CA LEU A 579 -13.06 11.59 -23.02
C LEU A 579 -14.29 12.14 -23.76
N GLN A 580 -15.51 11.82 -23.32
CA GLN A 580 -16.74 12.25 -24.02
C GLN A 580 -17.39 13.50 -23.40
N ASP A 581 -17.23 13.70 -22.09
CA ASP A 581 -17.93 14.70 -21.29
C ASP A 581 -17.03 15.90 -20.88
N ARG A 582 -15.93 16.11 -21.61
CA ARG A 582 -14.91 17.12 -21.29
C ARG A 582 -14.45 17.84 -22.56
N SER A 583 -14.09 19.12 -22.40
CA SER A 583 -13.43 19.90 -23.45
C SER A 583 -12.18 19.18 -23.97
N LYS A 584 -12.03 19.12 -25.29
CA LYS A 584 -10.82 18.58 -25.94
C LYS A 584 -9.71 19.62 -25.86
N VAL A 585 -8.54 19.19 -25.43
CA VAL A 585 -7.41 20.08 -25.16
C VAL A 585 -6.28 19.74 -26.11
N GLN A 586 -5.71 20.78 -26.72
CA GLN A 586 -4.41 20.74 -27.36
C GLN A 586 -3.79 22.13 -27.27
N ASP A 587 -2.70 22.28 -26.52
CA ASP A 587 -2.05 23.57 -26.32
C ASP A 587 -0.53 23.43 -26.12
N LYS A 588 0.20 24.54 -26.16
CA LYS A 588 1.63 24.63 -25.85
C LYS A 588 1.83 25.41 -24.55
N VAL A 589 2.72 24.91 -23.70
CA VAL A 589 3.03 25.51 -22.41
C VAL A 589 4.54 25.64 -22.25
N SER A 590 4.95 26.78 -21.71
CA SER A 590 6.35 27.07 -21.34
C SER A 590 6.45 27.29 -19.85
N VAL A 591 7.22 26.46 -19.15
CA VAL A 591 7.37 26.48 -17.69
C VAL A 591 8.86 26.50 -17.34
N GLY A 592 9.31 27.57 -16.69
CA GLY A 592 10.71 27.70 -16.30
C GLY A 592 11.15 26.65 -15.27
N ALA A 593 12.45 26.40 -15.17
CA ALA A 593 13.02 25.46 -14.21
C ALA A 593 12.55 25.73 -12.77
N GLY A 594 12.01 24.72 -12.10
CA GLY A 594 11.50 24.85 -10.72
C GLY A 594 10.33 25.82 -10.57
N GLN A 595 9.51 26.03 -11.62
CA GLN A 595 8.33 26.90 -11.56
C GLN A 595 7.03 26.12 -11.60
N SER A 596 5.98 26.70 -10.99
CA SER A 596 4.57 26.31 -11.16
C SER A 596 3.80 27.42 -11.84
N LYS A 597 2.85 27.08 -12.71
CA LYS A 597 1.90 28.03 -13.32
C LYS A 597 0.49 27.44 -13.27
N ILE A 598 -0.51 28.30 -13.08
CA ILE A 598 -1.91 27.96 -13.36
C ILE A 598 -2.22 28.42 -14.78
N ILE A 599 -2.75 27.53 -15.59
CA ILE A 599 -3.16 27.82 -16.97
C ILE A 599 -4.65 27.52 -17.14
N THR A 600 -5.28 28.29 -18.02
CA THR A 600 -6.69 28.12 -18.41
C THR A 600 -6.76 27.96 -19.92
N ILE A 601 -7.33 26.85 -20.37
CA ILE A 601 -7.51 26.50 -21.77
C ILE A 601 -9.02 26.43 -22.02
N LYS A 602 -9.49 27.14 -23.03
CA LYS A 602 -10.92 27.23 -23.39
C LYS A 602 -11.22 26.37 -24.61
#